data_AF-A0A158JPX9-F1
#
_entry.id   AF-A0A158JPX9-F1
#
_cell.length_a   1.000
_cell.length_b   1.000
_cell.length_c   1.000
_cell.angle_alpha   90.00
_cell.angle_beta   90.00
_cell.angle_gamma   90.00
#
_symmetry.space_group_name_H-M   'P 1'
#
loop_
_entity.id
_entity.type
_entity.pdbx_description
1 polymer ?
#
loop_
_entity_poly.entity_id
_entity_poly.type
_entity_poly.pdbx_seq_one_letter_code
_entity_poly.pdbx_strand_id
1 'polypeptide(L)'
;MSADSSDSKPATEQIDAICLRLFDSWCDTRNVISLTFLLRCWPLISVDAASIRQLCTTLGALQELHGSVLDKEQEGLLVELKQCIDDLQVYSPKDRALVRHSRDRAWATSKLVRLCRIEP
;
A
#
# COMPACT_ATOMS: atom_id res chain seq x y z
N MET A 1 5.09 -32.15 -25.25
CA MET A 1 4.60 -30.84 -25.72
C MET A 1 3.30 -30.61 -24.95
N SER A 2 3.13 -29.68 -24.04
CA SER A 2 3.88 -28.48 -23.66
C SER A 2 3.63 -28.17 -22.18
N ALA A 3 4.47 -27.28 -21.65
CA ALA A 3 4.70 -26.92 -20.26
C ALA A 3 3.46 -26.73 -19.38
N ASP A 4 3.60 -27.25 -18.17
CA ASP A 4 2.83 -27.02 -16.96
C ASP A 4 2.54 -25.53 -16.76
N SER A 5 1.27 -25.23 -16.52
CA SER A 5 0.71 -23.95 -16.14
C SER A 5 1.48 -23.38 -14.95
N SER A 6 2.27 -22.33 -15.18
CA SER A 6 2.78 -21.51 -14.08
C SER A 6 1.62 -20.72 -13.48
N ASP A 7 0.90 -21.39 -12.59
CA ASP A 7 -0.12 -20.88 -11.65
C ASP A 7 0.51 -19.95 -10.61
N SER A 8 1.37 -19.04 -11.06
CA SER A 8 1.79 -17.91 -10.24
C SER A 8 0.72 -16.86 -10.43
N LYS A 9 -0.24 -16.80 -9.49
CA LYS A 9 -1.14 -15.64 -9.39
C LYS A 9 -0.28 -14.39 -9.54
N PRO A 10 -0.64 -13.42 -10.40
CA PRO A 10 0.14 -12.20 -10.55
C PRO A 10 0.33 -11.63 -9.15
N ALA A 11 1.57 -11.33 -8.75
CA ALA A 11 1.89 -10.97 -7.36
C ALA A 11 1.08 -9.75 -6.84
N THR A 12 0.43 -9.01 -7.72
CA THR A 12 -0.61 -8.03 -7.41
C THR A 12 -1.85 -8.63 -6.73
N GLU A 13 -2.36 -9.77 -7.20
CA GLU A 13 -3.45 -10.52 -6.57
C GLU A 13 -3.04 -11.06 -5.19
N GLN A 14 -1.75 -11.39 -5.01
CA GLN A 14 -1.24 -11.84 -3.73
C GLN A 14 -1.23 -10.70 -2.70
N ILE A 15 -0.81 -9.48 -3.09
CA ILE A 15 -0.94 -8.28 -2.26
C ILE A 15 -2.39 -8.06 -1.85
N ASP A 16 -3.32 -8.08 -2.81
CA ASP A 16 -4.74 -7.84 -2.52
C ASP A 16 -5.32 -8.92 -1.60
N ALA A 17 -4.95 -10.19 -1.80
CA ALA A 17 -5.37 -11.28 -0.92
C ALA A 17 -4.86 -11.09 0.53
N ILE A 18 -3.63 -10.64 0.72
CA ILE A 18 -3.07 -10.37 2.05
C ILE A 18 -3.77 -9.16 2.68
N CYS A 19 -3.98 -8.07 1.92
CA CYS A 19 -4.71 -6.90 2.40
C CYS A 19 -6.15 -7.23 2.80
N LEU A 20 -6.83 -8.10 2.06
CA LEU A 20 -8.18 -8.57 2.40
C LEU A 20 -8.19 -9.39 3.70
N ARG A 21 -7.23 -10.31 3.88
CA ARG A 21 -7.10 -11.08 5.13
C ARG A 21 -6.84 -10.19 6.34
N LEU A 22 -5.99 -9.17 6.19
CA LEU A 22 -5.75 -8.15 7.22
C LEU A 22 -7.02 -7.37 7.52
N PHE A 23 -7.77 -6.98 6.49
CA PHE A 23 -9.04 -6.27 6.65
C PHE A 23 -10.05 -7.10 7.45
N ASP A 24 -10.23 -8.38 7.11
CA ASP A 24 -11.16 -9.27 7.80
C ASP A 24 -10.76 -9.45 9.27
N SER A 25 -9.48 -9.75 9.54
CA SER A 25 -8.96 -9.90 10.90
C SER A 25 -9.14 -8.62 11.75
N TRP A 26 -8.91 -7.45 11.16
CA TRP A 26 -9.11 -6.18 11.86
C TRP A 26 -10.58 -5.81 12.03
N CYS A 27 -11.46 -6.26 11.14
CA CYS A 27 -12.90 -6.15 11.34
C CYS A 27 -13.39 -7.00 12.51
N ASP A 28 -12.93 -8.26 12.58
CA ASP A 28 -13.28 -9.19 13.65
C ASP A 28 -12.84 -8.69 15.02
N THR A 29 -11.62 -8.14 15.10
CA THR A 29 -11.06 -7.56 16.33
C THR A 29 -11.53 -6.12 16.60
N ARG A 30 -12.34 -5.54 15.71
CA ARG A 30 -12.79 -4.12 15.76
C ARG A 30 -11.62 -3.14 15.91
N ASN A 31 -10.49 -3.46 15.29
CA ASN A 31 -9.28 -2.64 15.34
C ASN A 31 -9.37 -1.46 14.36
N VAL A 32 -10.11 -0.43 14.78
CA VAL A 32 -10.37 0.77 13.96
C VAL A 32 -9.08 1.50 13.57
N ILE A 33 -8.05 1.44 14.41
CA ILE A 33 -6.75 2.06 14.13
C ILE A 33 -6.14 1.39 12.90
N SER A 34 -5.95 0.08 12.93
CA SER A 34 -5.37 -0.65 11.80
C SER A 34 -6.19 -0.55 10.53
N LEU A 35 -7.53 -0.62 10.63
CA LEU A 35 -8.45 -0.41 9.51
C LEU A 35 -8.26 0.98 8.88
N THR A 36 -8.11 2.03 9.70
CA THR A 36 -7.90 3.39 9.20
C THR A 36 -6.59 3.50 8.41
N PHE A 37 -5.53 2.81 8.85
CA PHE A 37 -4.27 2.80 8.12
C PHE A 37 -4.39 2.04 6.79
N LEU A 38 -5.06 0.88 6.79
CA LEU A 38 -5.27 0.09 5.57
C LEU A 38 -6.09 0.87 4.54
N LEU A 39 -7.24 1.41 4.95
CA LEU A 39 -8.20 2.09 4.06
C LEU A 39 -7.67 3.39 3.44
N ARG A 40 -6.55 3.93 3.94
CA ARG A 40 -5.85 5.08 3.33
C ARG A 40 -5.09 4.73 2.06
N CYS A 41 -4.74 3.45 1.88
CA CYS A 41 -3.89 2.99 0.79
C CYS A 41 -4.45 1.77 0.05
N TRP A 42 -5.49 1.14 0.59
CA TRP A 42 -6.20 0.01 0.01
C TRP A 42 -7.71 0.28 0.01
N PRO A 43 -8.49 -0.15 -1.00
CA PRO A 43 -8.10 -0.96 -2.16
C PRO A 43 -7.23 -0.20 -3.17
N LEU A 44 -6.28 -0.92 -3.77
CA LEU A 44 -5.37 -0.37 -4.77
C LEU A 44 -6.12 -0.18 -6.09
N ILE A 45 -6.36 1.08 -6.48
CA ILE A 45 -7.02 1.42 -7.77
C ILE A 45 -6.09 1.08 -8.95
N SER A 46 -4.77 1.20 -8.73
CA SER A 46 -3.72 0.83 -9.68
C SER A 46 -2.56 0.22 -8.93
N VAL A 47 -2.00 -0.87 -9.43
CA VAL A 47 -0.85 -1.55 -8.81
C VAL A 47 0.46 -1.01 -9.39
N ASP A 48 0.65 0.30 -9.23
CA ASP A 48 1.87 0.98 -9.60
C ASP A 48 2.87 1.03 -8.43
N ALA A 49 4.14 1.24 -8.73
CA ALA A 49 5.20 1.28 -7.71
C ALA A 49 4.93 2.35 -6.63
N ALA A 50 4.23 3.44 -6.97
CA ALA A 50 3.89 4.49 -6.01
C ALA A 50 2.85 4.00 -4.99
N SER A 51 1.77 3.36 -5.44
CA SER A 51 0.71 2.83 -4.56
C SER A 51 1.24 1.69 -3.68
N ILE A 52 2.06 0.79 -4.24
CA ILE A 52 2.70 -0.29 -3.48
C ILE A 52 3.64 0.27 -2.40
N ARG A 53 4.47 1.27 -2.74
CA ARG A 53 5.33 1.93 -1.75
C ARG A 53 4.51 2.63 -0.66
N GLN A 54 3.39 3.25 -1.04
CA GLN A 54 2.50 3.90 -0.07
C GLN A 54 1.88 2.88 0.89
N LEU A 55 1.47 1.70 0.40
CA LEU A 55 0.98 0.61 1.22
C LEU A 55 2.03 0.14 2.23
N CYS A 56 3.24 -0.17 1.77
CA CYS A 56 4.35 -0.59 2.64
C CYS A 56 4.71 0.48 3.68
N THR A 57 4.78 1.75 3.27
CA THR A 57 5.09 2.87 4.18
C THR A 57 4.01 3.05 5.24
N THR A 58 2.74 3.00 4.84
CA THR A 58 1.60 3.22 5.74
C THR A 58 1.49 2.10 6.76
N LEU A 59 1.62 0.85 6.32
CA LEU A 59 1.54 -0.30 7.21
C LEU A 59 2.80 -0.50 8.05
N GLY A 60 3.97 -0.07 7.56
CA GLY A 60 5.18 0.04 8.38
C GLY A 60 5.00 1.01 9.54
N ALA A 61 4.44 2.20 9.26
CA ALA A 61 4.13 3.18 10.31
C ALA A 61 3.09 2.64 11.32
N LEU A 62 2.13 1.82 10.89
CA LEU A 62 1.19 1.15 11.79
C LEU A 62 1.94 0.24 12.77
N GLN A 63 2.90 -0.57 12.31
CA GLN A 63 3.68 -1.45 13.17
C GLN A 63 4.55 -0.66 14.16
N GLU A 64 5.18 0.42 13.71
CA GLU A 64 6.04 1.26 14.56
C GLU A 64 5.26 2.01 15.64
N LEU A 65 4.09 2.56 15.29
CA LEU A 65 3.31 3.43 16.19
C LEU A 65 2.30 2.66 17.05
N HIS A 66 1.77 1.54 16.53
CA HIS A 66 0.66 0.81 17.10
C HIS A 66 0.87 -0.71 17.12
N GLY A 67 2.12 -1.17 17.10
CA GLY A 67 2.46 -2.60 17.12
C GLY A 67 1.84 -3.37 18.30
N SER A 68 1.62 -2.73 19.45
CA SER A 68 0.95 -3.35 20.60
C SER A 68 -0.52 -3.72 20.37
N VAL A 69 -1.15 -3.17 19.33
CA VAL A 69 -2.54 -3.46 18.94
C VAL A 69 -2.61 -4.58 17.90
N LEU A 70 -1.46 -5.05 17.42
CA LEU A 70 -1.36 -6.15 16.46
C LEU A 70 -1.12 -7.46 17.21
N ASP A 71 -1.83 -8.50 16.82
CA ASP A 71 -1.52 -9.86 17.25
C ASP A 71 -0.44 -10.49 16.36
N LYS A 72 0.04 -11.67 16.76
CA LYS A 72 1.10 -12.39 16.03
C LYS A 72 0.68 -12.81 14.62
N GLU A 73 -0.60 -13.06 14.39
CA GLU A 73 -1.10 -13.43 13.07
C GLU A 73 -1.07 -12.23 12.14
N GLN A 74 -1.56 -11.08 12.60
CA GLN A 74 -1.54 -9.81 11.89
C GLN A 74 -0.11 -9.34 11.61
N GLU A 75 0.80 -9.48 12.58
CA GLU A 75 2.23 -9.23 12.37
C GLU A 75 2.81 -10.13 11.28
N GLY A 76 2.45 -11.43 11.29
CA GLY A 76 2.86 -12.39 10.26
C GLY A 76 2.37 -12.00 8.86
N LEU A 77 1.11 -11.59 8.75
CA LEU A 77 0.51 -11.09 7.50
C LEU A 77 1.22 -9.84 6.97
N LEU A 78 1.63 -8.93 7.86
CA LEU A 78 2.37 -7.73 7.47
C LEU A 78 3.80 -8.04 7.00
N VAL A 79 4.44 -9.07 7.58
CA VAL A 79 5.74 -9.57 7.09
C VAL A 79 5.57 -10.23 5.71
N GLU A 80 4.54 -11.06 5.54
CA GLU A 80 4.20 -11.70 4.25
C GLU A 80 3.96 -10.64 3.17
N LEU A 81 3.22 -9.57 3.51
CA LEU A 81 2.96 -8.46 2.60
C LEU A 81 4.25 -7.75 2.16
N LYS A 82 5.15 -7.46 3.10
CA LYS A 82 6.45 -6.82 2.79
C LYS A 82 7.28 -7.69 1.87
N GLN A 83 7.36 -9.00 2.14
CA GLN A 83 8.08 -9.94 1.29
C GLN A 83 7.52 -9.97 -0.13
N CYS A 84 6.19 -10.03 -0.28
CA CYS A 84 5.53 -10.02 -1.58
C CYS A 84 5.84 -8.73 -2.37
N ILE A 85 5.90 -7.58 -1.69
CA ILE A 85 6.27 -6.29 -2.28
C ILE A 85 7.73 -6.26 -2.72
N ASP A 86 8.64 -6.80 -1.90
CA ASP A 86 10.06 -6.85 -2.23
C ASP A 86 10.32 -7.76 -3.43
N ASP A 87 9.64 -8.91 -3.51
CA ASP A 87 9.72 -9.84 -4.64
C ASP A 87 9.26 -9.18 -5.96
N LEU A 88 8.21 -8.35 -5.91
CA LEU A 88 7.76 -7.55 -7.05
C LEU A 88 8.81 -6.53 -7.53
N GLN A 89 9.51 -5.88 -6.59
CA GLN A 89 10.56 -4.91 -6.93
C GLN A 89 11.81 -5.57 -7.53
N VAL A 90 12.09 -6.83 -7.15
CA VAL A 90 13.18 -7.63 -7.74
C VAL A 90 12.84 -8.00 -9.19
N TYR A 91 11.56 -8.24 -9.51
CA TYR A 91 11.12 -8.65 -10.85
C TYR A 91 10.87 -7.46 -11.82
N SER A 92 10.63 -6.24 -11.31
CA SER A 92 10.53 -5.01 -12.13
C SER A 92 11.74 -4.08 -11.96
N PRO A 93 12.90 -4.38 -12.61
CA PRO A 93 14.08 -3.52 -12.52
C PRO A 93 13.94 -2.18 -13.27
N LYS A 94 12.85 -1.95 -14.02
CA LYS A 94 12.69 -0.81 -14.94
C LYS A 94 12.08 0.46 -14.32
N ASP A 95 11.54 0.43 -13.10
CA ASP A 95 10.82 1.59 -12.54
C ASP A 95 11.63 2.47 -11.56
N ARG A 96 12.93 2.20 -11.39
CA ARG A 96 13.80 3.00 -10.50
C ARG A 96 13.95 4.48 -10.92
N ALA A 97 13.44 4.89 -12.09
CA ALA A 97 13.58 6.25 -12.62
C ALA A 97 12.36 7.18 -12.42
N LEU A 98 11.18 6.71 -11.99
CA LEU A 98 9.95 7.54 -11.95
C LEU A 98 9.66 8.23 -10.60
N VAL A 99 10.60 8.21 -9.66
CA VAL A 99 10.48 8.80 -8.31
C VAL A 99 10.30 10.34 -8.28
N ARG A 100 10.19 11.02 -9.42
CA ARG A 100 10.01 12.49 -9.48
C ARG A 100 8.60 13.00 -9.76
N HIS A 101 7.64 12.18 -10.21
CA HIS A 101 6.35 12.71 -10.69
C HIS A 101 5.20 12.76 -9.66
N SER A 102 5.31 12.10 -8.50
CA SER A 102 4.31 12.22 -7.41
C SER A 102 4.48 13.53 -6.59
N ARG A 103 4.98 14.59 -7.21
CA ARG A 103 4.96 15.95 -6.64
C ARG A 103 3.74 16.76 -7.10
N ASP A 104 2.82 16.13 -7.84
CA ASP A 104 1.70 16.83 -8.48
C ASP A 104 0.45 17.04 -7.61
N ARG A 105 0.36 16.44 -6.43
CA ARG A 105 -0.68 16.83 -5.45
C ARG A 105 -0.35 18.13 -4.71
N ALA A 106 0.91 18.59 -4.75
CA ALA A 106 1.34 19.82 -4.09
C ALA A 106 1.13 21.09 -4.93
N TRP A 107 0.97 21.00 -6.26
CA TRP A 107 0.65 22.19 -7.07
C TRP A 107 -0.84 22.52 -7.06
N ALA A 108 -1.71 21.52 -6.87
CA ALA A 108 -3.16 21.74 -6.76
C ALA A 108 -3.52 22.59 -5.54
N THR A 109 -2.83 22.39 -4.41
CA THR A 109 -3.01 23.23 -3.22
C THR A 109 -2.36 24.61 -3.35
N SER A 110 -1.27 24.73 -4.12
CA SER A 110 -0.59 26.02 -4.34
C SER A 110 -1.34 26.94 -5.31
N LYS A 111 -2.10 26.39 -6.28
CA LYS A 111 -2.92 27.18 -7.22
C LYS A 111 -4.20 27.71 -6.55
N LEU A 112 -4.77 26.97 -5.60
CA LEU A 112 -5.93 27.43 -4.82
C LEU A 112 -5.57 28.54 -3.81
N VAL A 113 -4.37 28.50 -3.22
CA VAL A 113 -3.89 29.59 -2.34
C VAL A 113 -3.64 30.90 -3.10
N ARG A 114 -3.31 30.84 -4.40
CA ARG A 114 -3.16 32.03 -5.25
C ARG A 114 -4.47 32.59 -5.81
N LEU A 115 -5.57 31.84 -5.77
CA LEU A 115 -6.89 32.31 -6.24
C LEU A 115 -7.71 32.99 -5.14
N CYS A 116 -7.33 32.84 -3.86
CA CYS A 116 -8.00 33.50 -2.73
C CYS A 116 -7.42 34.88 -2.36
N ARG A 117 -6.55 35.49 -3.20
CA ARG A 117 -6.27 36.94 -3.12
C ARG A 117 -7.08 37.65 -4.19
N ILE A 118 -8.37 37.82 -3.92
CA ILE A 118 -9.14 38.92 -4.49
C ILE A 118 -9.36 39.92 -3.35
N GLU A 119 -8.97 41.16 -3.65
CA GLU A 119 -8.91 42.40 -2.87
C GLU A 119 -10.17 42.72 -2.03
N PRO A 120 -10.03 43.69 -1.11
CA PRO A 120 -10.46 45.04 -1.48
C PRO A 120 -9.32 46.07 -1.58
#